data_AF-A0A9E5VYR0-F1
#
_entry.id   AF-A0A9E5VYR0-F1
#
_cell.length_a   1.000
_cell.length_b   1.000
_cell.length_c   1.000
_cell.angle_alpha   90.00
_cell.angle_beta   90.00
_cell.angle_gamma   90.00
#
_symmetry.space_group_name_H-M   'P 1'
#
loop_
_entity.id
_entity.type
_entity.pdbx_description
1 polymer ?
#
loop_
_entity_poly.entity_id
_entity_poly.type
_entity_poly.pdbx_seq_one_letter_code
_entity_poly.pdbx_strand_id
1 'polypeptide(L)'
;LSERTGDKGIAAELKRSAAAFERNLAQGHRVTEIINLPSPEAVNSASIPIPLCDMYNAPSLCYTPQEFKAHIVNVMELLRTKEGYNIFLTEQGVKDVILYAKEDIGAIMSKSAPPSTVFGISEQSMTAAFWEYLSRLGGKGSTKGKTLKVLEGYIGRIGINEKEDCKS
;
A
#
# COMPACT_ATOMS: atom_id res chain seq x y z
N LEU A 1 -1.58 8.52 12.13
CA LEU A 1 -2.19 7.40 12.90
C LEU A 1 -2.07 7.60 14.40
N SER A 2 -0.90 7.43 15.04
CA SER A 2 -0.75 7.59 16.51
C SER A 2 -1.21 8.94 17.05
N GLU A 3 -0.93 10.04 16.34
CA GLU A 3 -1.42 11.38 16.72
C GLU A 3 -2.95 11.50 16.62
N ARG A 4 -3.57 10.82 15.66
CA ARG A 4 -5.02 10.87 15.41
C ARG A 4 -5.81 9.94 16.33
N THR A 5 -5.20 8.85 16.80
CA THR A 5 -5.83 7.87 17.70
C THR A 5 -5.48 8.09 19.17
N GLY A 6 -4.48 8.93 19.47
CA GLY A 6 -3.97 9.14 20.84
C GLY A 6 -3.19 7.95 21.41
N ASP A 7 -3.10 6.85 20.67
CA ASP A 7 -2.43 5.63 21.10
C ASP A 7 -0.93 5.69 20.75
N LYS A 8 -0.11 5.89 21.78
CA LYS A 8 1.35 5.94 21.68
C LYS A 8 1.98 4.57 21.36
N GLY A 9 1.29 3.48 21.65
CA GLY A 9 1.71 2.11 21.33
C GLY A 9 1.79 1.88 19.82
N ILE A 10 0.88 2.49 19.05
CA ILE A 10 0.87 2.41 17.58
C ILE A 10 2.14 3.01 16.98
N ALA A 11 2.58 4.18 17.46
CA ALA A 11 3.80 4.80 16.94
C ALA A 11 5.02 3.90 17.17
N ALA A 12 5.12 3.28 18.35
CA ALA A 12 6.22 2.38 18.67
C ALA A 12 6.20 1.11 17.78
N GLU A 13 5.02 0.53 17.54
CA GLU A 13 4.88 -0.64 16.67
C GLU A 13 5.19 -0.33 15.21
N LEU A 14 4.65 0.77 14.66
CA LEU A 14 4.95 1.20 13.29
C LEU A 14 6.45 1.45 13.11
N LYS A 15 7.12 2.04 14.10
CA LYS A 15 8.58 2.25 14.07
C LYS A 15 9.35 0.93 14.10
N ARG A 16 8.92 -0.06 14.89
CA ARG A 16 9.52 -1.40 14.92
C ARG A 16 9.37 -2.11 13.58
N SER A 17 8.15 -2.09 13.03
CA SER A 17 7.82 -2.68 11.74
C SER A 17 8.64 -2.07 10.60
N ALA A 18 8.71 -0.74 10.52
CA ALA A 18 9.53 -0.02 9.53
C ALA A 18 11.03 -0.39 9.64
N ALA A 19 11.58 -0.43 10.86
CA ALA A 19 12.97 -0.81 11.05
C ALA A 19 13.25 -2.27 10.65
N ALA A 20 12.31 -3.20 10.90
CA ALA A 20 12.43 -4.59 10.46
C ALA A 20 12.38 -4.70 8.92
N PHE A 21 11.47 -3.96 8.30
CA PHE A 21 11.36 -3.87 6.84
C PHE A 21 12.65 -3.36 6.19
N GLU A 22 13.19 -2.24 6.68
CA GLU A 22 14.45 -1.69 6.16
C GLU A 22 15.63 -2.64 6.36
N ARG A 23 15.72 -3.33 7.50
CA ARG A 23 16.74 -4.37 7.73
C ARG A 23 16.64 -5.50 6.71
N ASN A 24 15.43 -5.96 6.41
CA ASN A 24 15.24 -7.03 5.41
C ASN A 24 15.75 -6.58 4.03
N LEU A 25 15.43 -5.35 3.62
CA LEU A 25 15.95 -4.79 2.36
C LEU A 25 17.48 -4.66 2.37
N ALA A 26 18.07 -4.23 3.49
CA ALA A 26 19.53 -4.12 3.64
C ALA A 26 20.26 -5.47 3.60
N GLN A 27 19.59 -6.55 3.99
CA GLN A 27 20.09 -7.93 3.90
C GLN A 27 19.96 -8.53 2.48
N GLY A 28 19.50 -7.74 1.50
CA GLY A 28 19.35 -8.19 0.12
C GLY A 28 18.05 -8.94 -0.16
N HIS A 29 17.12 -8.99 0.80
CA HIS A 29 15.79 -9.53 0.52
C HIS A 29 15.02 -8.64 -0.44
N ARG A 30 14.26 -9.28 -1.33
CA ARG A 30 13.44 -8.60 -2.32
C ARG A 30 12.02 -8.45 -1.81
N VAL A 31 11.48 -7.25 -1.94
CA VAL A 31 10.07 -6.96 -1.70
C VAL A 31 9.48 -6.40 -2.98
N THR A 32 8.29 -6.88 -3.32
CA THR A 32 7.50 -6.38 -4.44
C THR A 32 6.14 -5.97 -3.91
N GLU A 33 5.81 -4.68 -4.03
CA GLU A 33 4.47 -4.19 -3.76
C GLU A 33 3.67 -4.10 -5.06
N ILE A 34 2.44 -4.61 -5.03
CA ILE A 34 1.49 -4.51 -6.13
C ILE A 34 0.38 -3.57 -5.69
N ILE A 35 0.34 -2.39 -6.30
CA ILE A 35 -0.48 -1.27 -5.83
C ILE A 35 -1.55 -0.95 -6.87
N ASN A 36 -2.79 -0.87 -6.41
CA ASN A 36 -3.87 -0.23 -7.16
C ASN A 36 -4.01 1.22 -6.67
N LEU A 37 -3.73 2.18 -7.53
CA LEU A 37 -3.82 3.60 -7.18
C LEU A 37 -5.30 4.04 -7.20
N PRO A 38 -5.82 4.62 -6.11
CA PRO A 38 -7.15 5.20 -6.13
C PRO A 38 -7.22 6.39 -7.09
N SER A 39 -8.42 6.77 -7.52
CA SER A 39 -8.58 7.96 -8.34
C SER A 39 -8.17 9.24 -7.57
N PRO A 40 -7.59 10.27 -8.22
CA PRO A 40 -7.26 11.53 -7.55
C PRO A 40 -8.46 12.17 -6.84
N GLU A 41 -9.67 12.02 -7.38
CA GLU A 41 -10.92 12.54 -6.80
C GLU A 41 -11.25 11.84 -5.48
N ALA A 42 -11.06 10.53 -5.41
CA ALA A 42 -11.27 9.76 -4.19
C ALA A 42 -10.24 10.15 -3.10
N VAL A 43 -8.99 10.43 -3.49
CA VAL A 43 -7.98 10.97 -2.56
C VAL A 43 -8.36 12.37 -2.08
N ASN A 44 -8.73 13.28 -3.00
CA ASN A 44 -9.07 14.68 -2.69
C ASN A 44 -10.29 14.81 -1.77
N SER A 45 -11.26 13.89 -1.90
CA SER A 45 -12.45 13.81 -1.04
C SER A 45 -12.19 13.19 0.33
N ALA A 46 -10.94 12.81 0.66
CA ALA A 46 -10.57 12.11 1.89
C ALA A 46 -11.41 10.83 2.11
N SER A 47 -11.75 10.12 1.03
CA SER A 47 -12.61 8.93 1.06
C SER A 47 -11.82 7.61 1.03
N ILE A 48 -10.49 7.66 1.02
CA ILE A 48 -9.63 6.47 1.02
C ILE A 48 -9.41 5.97 2.46
N PRO A 49 -9.95 4.80 2.83
CA PRO A 49 -9.74 4.25 4.16
C PRO A 49 -8.26 3.92 4.39
N ILE A 50 -7.78 4.14 5.60
CA ILE A 50 -6.49 3.59 6.02
C ILE A 50 -6.70 2.09 6.26
N PRO A 51 -5.97 1.21 5.56
CA PRO A 51 -6.19 -0.22 5.69
C PRO A 51 -5.98 -0.70 7.14
N LEU A 52 -6.85 -1.62 7.60
CA LEU A 52 -6.77 -2.25 8.92
C LEU A 52 -6.86 -1.27 10.12
N CYS A 53 -7.39 -0.06 9.90
CA CYS A 53 -7.48 0.97 10.95
C CYS A 53 -8.37 0.58 12.13
N ASP A 54 -9.35 -0.31 11.92
CA ASP A 54 -10.19 -0.86 12.98
C ASP A 54 -9.45 -1.79 13.93
N MET A 55 -8.36 -2.46 13.49
CA MET A 55 -7.46 -3.19 14.39
C MET A 55 -6.78 -2.28 15.41
N TYR A 56 -6.79 -0.97 15.15
CA TYR A 56 -6.26 0.08 16.01
C TYR A 56 -7.36 0.94 16.66
N ASN A 57 -8.57 0.40 16.80
CA ASN A 57 -9.75 1.09 17.34
C ASN A 57 -10.11 2.39 16.60
N ALA A 58 -9.80 2.49 15.31
CA ALA A 58 -10.07 3.66 14.48
C ALA A 58 -10.77 3.30 13.15
N PRO A 59 -11.93 2.61 13.17
CA PRO A 59 -12.54 1.97 12.00
C PRO A 59 -12.97 2.92 10.86
N SER A 60 -13.14 4.22 11.15
CA SER A 60 -13.58 5.23 10.18
C SER A 60 -12.44 6.13 9.70
N LEU A 61 -11.19 5.74 9.92
CA LEU A 61 -10.05 6.60 9.63
C LEU A 61 -9.69 6.54 8.14
N CYS A 62 -9.90 7.66 7.45
CA CYS A 62 -9.45 7.86 6.08
C CYS A 62 -8.17 8.71 6.03
N TYR A 63 -7.40 8.53 4.96
CA TYR A 63 -6.29 9.41 4.62
C TYR A 63 -6.79 10.81 4.31
N THR A 64 -6.08 11.83 4.80
CA THR A 64 -6.16 13.16 4.18
C THR A 64 -5.38 13.18 2.86
N PRO A 65 -5.66 14.10 1.93
CA PRO A 65 -4.88 14.24 0.70
C PRO A 65 -3.37 14.42 0.96
N GLN A 66 -3.02 15.14 2.03
CA GLN A 66 -1.64 15.38 2.44
C GLN A 66 -0.97 14.10 2.97
N GLU A 67 -1.67 13.32 3.82
CA GLU A 67 -1.17 12.04 4.31
C GLU A 67 -0.97 11.04 3.15
N PHE A 68 -1.91 10.99 2.21
CA PHE A 68 -1.79 10.10 1.04
C PHE A 68 -0.62 10.51 0.15
N LYS A 69 -0.44 11.81 -0.13
CA LYS A 69 0.74 12.31 -0.85
C LYS A 69 2.03 11.92 -0.15
N ALA A 70 2.13 12.12 1.16
CA ALA A 70 3.31 11.77 1.93
C ALA A 70 3.61 10.26 1.86
N HIS A 71 2.56 9.42 1.89
CA HIS A 71 2.70 7.97 1.71
C HIS A 71 3.31 7.62 0.33
N ILE A 72 2.77 8.17 -0.77
CA ILE A 72 3.31 7.91 -2.12
C ILE A 72 4.75 8.45 -2.27
N VAL A 73 5.07 9.62 -1.71
CA VAL A 73 6.44 10.16 -1.71
C VAL A 73 7.41 9.21 -1.01
N ASN A 74 7.03 8.66 0.15
CA ASN A 74 7.86 7.69 0.87
C ASN A 74 8.06 6.40 0.05
N VAL A 75 7.00 5.90 -0.58
CA VAL A 75 7.03 4.73 -1.47
C VAL A 75 7.99 4.97 -2.67
N MET A 76 7.96 6.15 -3.27
CA MET A 76 8.88 6.53 -4.34
C MET A 76 10.33 6.61 -3.87
N GLU A 77 10.57 7.11 -2.66
CA GLU A 77 11.92 7.20 -2.09
C GLU A 77 12.51 5.81 -1.83
N LEU A 78 11.70 4.88 -1.30
CA LEU A 78 12.09 3.48 -1.18
C LEU A 78 12.43 2.86 -2.55
N LEU A 79 11.63 3.13 -3.59
CA LEU A 79 11.86 2.62 -4.95
C LEU A 79 13.16 3.15 -5.57
N ARG A 80 13.52 4.41 -5.28
CA ARG A 80 14.77 5.01 -5.77
C ARG A 80 16.00 4.48 -5.04
N THR A 81 15.91 4.35 -3.71
CA THR A 81 17.10 4.13 -2.87
C THR A 81 17.36 2.68 -2.52
N LYS A 82 16.35 1.80 -2.56
CA LYS A 82 16.47 0.40 -2.16
C LYS A 82 16.42 -0.50 -3.39
N GLU A 83 17.53 -1.19 -3.68
CA GLU A 83 17.63 -2.06 -4.85
C GLU A 83 16.60 -3.19 -4.83
N GLY A 84 16.43 -3.83 -3.66
CA GLY A 84 15.50 -4.94 -3.43
C GLY A 84 14.02 -4.55 -3.37
N TYR A 85 13.68 -3.26 -3.40
CA TYR A 85 12.29 -2.80 -3.37
C TYR A 85 11.77 -2.54 -4.79
N ASN A 86 10.63 -3.14 -5.10
CA ASN A 86 9.99 -3.12 -6.42
C ASN A 86 8.52 -2.75 -6.28
N ILE A 87 7.98 -2.05 -7.27
CA ILE A 87 6.58 -1.66 -7.32
C ILE A 87 6.00 -2.00 -8.69
N PHE A 88 4.84 -2.63 -8.69
CA PHE A 88 3.99 -2.81 -9.86
C PHE A 88 2.65 -2.13 -9.63
N LEU A 89 2.24 -1.31 -10.59
CA LEU A 89 0.94 -0.66 -10.58
C LEU A 89 -0.03 -1.51 -11.39
N THR A 90 -1.21 -1.78 -10.86
CA THR A 90 -2.23 -2.60 -11.53
C THR A 90 -3.64 -2.13 -11.19
N GLU A 91 -4.55 -2.31 -12.14
CA GLU A 91 -6.00 -2.13 -11.93
C GLU A 91 -6.71 -3.47 -11.65
N GLN A 92 -5.99 -4.60 -11.77
CA GLN A 92 -6.56 -5.97 -11.73
C GLN A 92 -6.52 -6.61 -10.33
N GLY A 93 -6.21 -5.84 -9.29
CA GLY A 93 -6.14 -6.34 -7.92
C GLY A 93 -7.53 -6.68 -7.34
N VAL A 94 -7.56 -7.58 -6.35
CA VAL A 94 -8.78 -7.85 -5.58
C VAL A 94 -9.11 -6.64 -4.72
N LYS A 95 -10.32 -6.08 -4.91
CA LYS A 95 -10.78 -4.93 -4.13
C LYS A 95 -10.92 -5.31 -2.65
N ASP A 96 -10.56 -4.37 -1.78
CA ASP A 96 -10.71 -4.47 -0.32
C ASP A 96 -9.99 -5.67 0.33
N VAL A 97 -8.95 -6.21 -0.34
CA VAL A 97 -8.13 -7.32 0.15
C VAL A 97 -6.66 -6.94 0.13
N ILE A 98 -5.96 -7.20 1.23
CA ILE A 98 -4.50 -7.20 1.32
C ILE A 98 -4.05 -8.66 1.26
N LEU A 99 -3.23 -8.99 0.27
CA LEU A 99 -2.62 -10.31 0.13
C LEU A 99 -1.10 -10.16 0.17
N TYR A 100 -0.47 -10.90 1.08
CA TYR A 100 0.97 -11.03 1.20
C TYR A 100 1.32 -12.50 1.06
N ALA A 101 2.29 -12.84 0.21
CA ALA A 101 2.81 -14.19 0.11
C ALA A 101 4.33 -14.16 0.15
N LYS A 102 4.90 -15.14 0.85
CA LYS A 102 6.32 -15.43 0.83
C LYS A 102 6.49 -16.89 0.45
N GLU A 103 7.14 -17.10 -0.69
CA GLU A 103 7.44 -18.43 -1.23
C GLU A 103 8.01 -19.33 -0.13
N ASP A 104 7.50 -20.56 -0.05
CA ASP A 104 7.86 -21.60 0.92
C ASP A 104 7.69 -21.27 2.41
N ILE A 105 7.12 -20.10 2.76
CA ILE A 105 6.86 -19.73 4.17
C ILE A 105 5.37 -19.67 4.48
N GLY A 106 4.59 -19.00 3.64
CA GLY A 106 3.16 -18.84 3.86
C GLY A 106 2.58 -17.59 3.20
N ALA A 107 1.27 -17.44 3.33
CA ALA A 107 0.54 -16.27 2.89
C ALA A 107 -0.32 -15.68 4.03
N ILE A 108 -0.51 -14.37 3.98
CA ILE A 108 -1.43 -13.62 4.83
C ILE A 108 -2.44 -12.95 3.92
N MET A 109 -3.72 -13.17 4.20
CA MET A 109 -4.81 -12.48 3.52
C MET A 109 -5.63 -11.71 4.55
N SER A 110 -5.93 -10.45 4.27
CA SER A 110 -6.81 -9.66 5.11
C SER A 110 -7.85 -8.93 4.29
N LYS A 111 -9.06 -8.82 4.83
CA LYS A 111 -9.98 -7.75 4.39
C LYS A 111 -9.42 -6.42 4.86
N SER A 112 -9.31 -5.43 3.98
CA SER A 112 -8.74 -4.12 4.32
C SER A 112 -9.76 -3.16 4.94
N ALA A 113 -11.05 -3.41 4.68
CA ALA A 113 -12.18 -2.64 5.21
C ALA A 113 -12.83 -3.34 6.43
N PRO A 114 -13.33 -2.57 7.41
CA PRO A 114 -13.96 -3.13 8.60
C PRO A 114 -15.18 -4.04 8.30
N PRO A 115 -15.49 -5.02 9.18
CA PRO A 115 -14.60 -5.54 10.20
C PRO A 115 -13.41 -6.28 9.56
N SER A 116 -12.19 -5.94 9.96
CA SER A 116 -10.96 -6.56 9.46
C SER A 116 -10.89 -7.99 9.96
N THR A 117 -10.56 -8.90 9.05
CA THR A 117 -10.35 -10.32 9.32
C THR A 117 -9.06 -10.73 8.63
N VAL A 118 -8.14 -11.31 9.39
CA VAL A 118 -6.82 -11.75 8.91
C VAL A 118 -6.76 -13.28 8.93
N PHE A 119 -6.36 -13.87 7.82
CA PHE A 119 -6.12 -15.29 7.66
C PHE A 119 -4.63 -15.55 7.50
N GLY A 120 -4.07 -16.39 8.37
CA GLY A 120 -2.74 -16.98 8.18
C GLY A 120 -2.87 -18.30 7.42
N ILE A 121 -2.14 -18.43 6.31
CA ILE A 121 -2.23 -19.56 5.40
C ILE A 121 -0.84 -20.20 5.34
N SER A 122 -0.73 -21.41 5.86
CA SER A 122 0.53 -22.18 5.89
C SER A 122 0.48 -23.47 5.07
N GLU A 123 -0.67 -23.79 4.49
CA GLU A 123 -0.77 -24.93 3.56
C GLU A 123 0.03 -24.60 2.30
N GLN A 124 0.90 -25.53 1.90
CA GLN A 124 1.92 -25.28 0.87
C GLN A 124 1.31 -25.06 -0.51
N SER A 125 0.29 -25.83 -0.88
CA SER A 125 -0.38 -25.71 -2.18
C SER A 125 -1.06 -24.36 -2.33
N MET A 126 -1.74 -23.89 -1.28
CA MET A 126 -2.37 -22.58 -1.22
C MET A 126 -1.32 -21.45 -1.24
N THR A 127 -0.23 -21.61 -0.49
CA THR A 127 0.88 -20.63 -0.49
C THR A 127 1.47 -20.48 -1.88
N ALA A 128 1.74 -21.59 -2.58
CA ALA A 128 2.22 -21.60 -3.95
C ALA A 128 1.23 -20.95 -4.91
N ALA A 129 -0.07 -21.24 -4.78
CA ALA A 129 -1.12 -20.64 -5.61
C ALA A 129 -1.20 -19.11 -5.44
N PHE A 130 -1.13 -18.60 -4.20
CA PHE A 130 -1.12 -17.15 -3.95
C PHE A 130 0.16 -16.48 -4.45
N TRP A 131 1.31 -17.12 -4.25
CA TRP A 131 2.58 -16.63 -4.78
C TRP A 131 2.56 -16.53 -6.30
N GLU A 132 2.06 -17.56 -6.98
CA GLU A 132 1.93 -17.56 -8.44
C GLU A 132 0.95 -16.48 -8.92
N TYR A 133 -0.20 -16.34 -8.25
CA TYR A 133 -1.17 -15.29 -8.53
C TYR A 133 -0.55 -13.89 -8.45
N LEU A 134 0.16 -13.58 -7.35
CA LEU A 134 0.86 -12.30 -7.18
C LEU A 134 1.98 -12.13 -8.20
N SER A 135 2.72 -13.19 -8.52
CA SER A 135 3.80 -13.14 -9.52
C SER A 135 3.27 -12.85 -10.93
N ARG A 136 2.08 -13.38 -11.27
CA ARG A 136 1.40 -13.09 -12.55
C ARG A 136 0.84 -11.66 -12.57
N LEU A 137 0.26 -11.19 -11.46
CA LEU A 137 -0.19 -9.81 -11.30
C LEU A 137 0.96 -8.79 -11.39
N GLY A 138 2.11 -9.11 -10.79
CA GLY A 138 3.31 -8.29 -10.79
C GLY A 138 3.89 -8.09 -12.19
N GLY A 139 3.52 -8.92 -13.17
CA GLY A 139 3.92 -8.76 -14.57
C GLY A 139 5.43 -8.81 -14.82
N LYS A 140 5.79 -8.92 -16.10
CA LYS A 140 7.17 -8.71 -16.57
C LYS A 140 7.18 -7.41 -17.37
N GLY A 141 7.63 -6.28 -16.83
CA GLY A 141 7.90 -5.13 -17.70
C GLY A 141 7.81 -3.70 -17.15
N SER A 142 7.42 -3.45 -15.90
CA SER A 142 7.57 -2.08 -15.37
C SER A 142 9.00 -1.86 -14.91
N THR A 143 9.70 -0.93 -15.55
CA THR A 143 11.00 -0.48 -15.06
C THR A 143 10.79 0.55 -13.95
N LYS A 144 11.70 0.60 -12.97
CA LYS A 144 11.64 1.57 -11.86
C LYS A 144 11.38 3.00 -12.35
N GLY A 145 12.07 3.41 -13.42
CA GLY A 145 11.90 4.74 -14.02
C GLY A 145 10.51 5.00 -14.62
N LYS A 146 9.85 3.99 -15.21
CA LYS A 146 8.47 4.13 -15.70
C LYS A 146 7.50 4.28 -14.54
N THR A 147 7.61 3.41 -13.52
CA THR A 147 6.75 3.50 -12.32
C THR A 147 6.89 4.86 -11.63
N LEU A 148 8.12 5.36 -11.44
CA LEU A 148 8.36 6.67 -10.82
C LEU A 148 7.68 7.81 -11.58
N LYS A 149 7.78 7.85 -12.91
CA LYS A 149 7.09 8.87 -13.72
C LYS A 149 5.57 8.84 -13.57
N VAL A 150 4.98 7.64 -13.50
CA VAL A 150 3.54 7.48 -13.27
C VAL A 150 3.15 8.02 -11.89
N LEU A 151 3.93 7.71 -10.85
CA LEU A 151 3.68 8.19 -9.49
C LEU A 151 3.87 9.71 -9.36
N GLU A 152 4.87 10.29 -10.03
CA GLU A 152 5.11 11.75 -10.08
C GLU A 152 3.93 12.47 -10.73
N GLY A 153 3.46 12.00 -11.89
CA GLY A 153 2.28 12.54 -12.57
C GLY A 153 0.98 12.33 -11.76
N TYR A 154 0.90 11.26 -10.99
CA TYR A 154 -0.23 11.00 -10.10
C TYR A 154 -0.27 11.97 -8.91
N ILE A 155 0.85 12.20 -8.22
CA ILE A 155 0.93 13.18 -7.11
C ILE A 155 0.53 14.59 -7.58
N GLY A 156 0.95 14.99 -8.78
CA GLY A 156 0.63 16.29 -9.36
C GLY A 156 -0.88 16.53 -9.52
N ARG A 157 -1.68 15.47 -9.68
CA ARG A 157 -3.15 15.56 -9.82
C ARG A 157 -3.88 15.63 -8.49
N ILE A 158 -3.27 15.18 -7.39
CA ILE A 158 -3.88 15.29 -6.06
C ILE A 158 -3.80 16.76 -5.62
N GLY A 159 -4.90 17.33 -5.15
CA GLY A 159 -5.02 18.72 -4.73
C GLY A 159 -5.29 19.74 -5.85
N ILE A 160 -5.46 19.28 -7.10
CA ILE A 160 -6.08 20.10 -8.14
C ILE A 160 -7.60 20.00 -7.93
N ASN A 161 -8.18 21.03 -7.32
CA ASN A 161 -9.61 21.26 -7.44
C ASN A 161 -9.82 21.91 -8.81
N GLU A 162 -10.24 21.15 -9.81
CA GLU A 162 -10.83 21.75 -11.01
C GLU A 162 -12.09 22.50 -10.56
N LYS A 163 -11.96 23.82 -10.39
CA LYS A 163 -13.09 24.73 -10.49
C LYS A 163 -13.41 24.85 -11.98
N GLU A 164 -14.49 24.21 -12.40
CA GLU A 164 -15.34 24.45 -13.58
C GLU A 164 -16.45 23.38 -13.44
N ASP A 165 -17.74 23.63 -13.19
CA ASP A 165 -18.64 24.69 -13.61
C ASP A 165 -19.80 24.87 -12.63
N CYS A 166 -20.11 26.12 -12.27
CA CYS A 166 -21.48 26.64 -12.34
C CYS A 166 -21.40 28.16 -12.32
N LYS A 167 -21.23 28.75 -13.51
CA LYS A 167 -21.73 30.09 -13.76
C LYS A 167 -23.26 30.00 -13.65
N SER A 168 -23.85 30.73 -12.71
CA SER A 168 -25.25 31.15 -12.73
C SER A 168 -25.28 32.66 -12.80
#